data_AF-A0A368SAP6-F1
#
_entry.id   AF-A0A368SAP6-F1
#
_cell.length_a   1.000
_cell.length_b   1.000
_cell.length_c   1.000
_cell.angle_alpha   90.00
_cell.angle_beta   90.00
_cell.angle_gamma   90.00
#
_symmetry.space_group_name_H-M   'P 1'
#
loop_
_entity.id
_entity.type
_entity.pdbx_description
1 polymer ?
#
loop_
_entity_poly.entity_id
_entity_poly.type
_entity_poly.pdbx_seq_one_letter_code
_entity_poly.pdbx_strand_id
1 'polypeptide(L)'
;MGSYTQAWKFWSSGRARELMDASLRDEPRISEILRCMQIALLCVQFDRADRPSMSDVLMMLKCEGMALPVPRAPSDTSRQGADDSSPDAIIVAQCQFP
;
A
#
# COMPACT_ATOMS: atom_id res chain seq x y z
N MET A 1 6.47 20.15 -0.82
CA MET A 1 5.90 19.15 -1.76
C MET A 1 6.98 18.12 -2.11
N GLY A 2 7.27 17.14 -1.24
CA GLY A 2 8.42 16.24 -1.46
C GLY A 2 8.35 14.87 -0.78
N SER A 3 7.55 14.71 0.28
CA SER A 3 7.55 13.49 1.10
C SER A 3 7.03 12.25 0.37
N TYR A 4 5.90 12.33 -0.35
CA TYR A 4 5.33 11.17 -1.05
C TYR A 4 6.24 10.65 -2.18
N THR A 5 6.73 11.54 -3.04
CA THR A 5 7.61 11.15 -4.16
C THR A 5 8.90 10.50 -3.67
N GLN A 6 9.47 11.01 -2.59
CA GLN A 6 10.65 10.41 -1.97
C GLN A 6 10.31 9.05 -1.36
N ALA A 7 9.24 8.96 -0.57
CA ALA A 7 8.79 7.71 0.05
C ALA A 7 8.49 6.62 -0.98
N TRP A 8 7.79 6.96 -2.07
CA TRP A 8 7.48 6.03 -3.16
C TRP A 8 8.75 5.53 -3.85
N LYS A 9 9.76 6.39 -4.09
CA LYS A 9 11.04 5.99 -4.69
C LYS A 9 11.80 5.00 -3.80
N PHE A 10 11.89 5.28 -2.50
CA PHE A 10 12.53 4.35 -1.55
C PHE A 10 11.78 3.02 -1.48
N TRP A 11 10.44 3.05 -1.41
CA TRP A 11 9.62 1.85 -1.38
C TRP A 11 9.75 1.01 -2.66
N SER A 12 9.61 1.62 -3.85
CA SER A 12 9.71 0.94 -5.15
C SER A 12 11.10 0.39 -5.45
N SER A 13 12.15 0.97 -4.87
CA SER A 13 13.53 0.49 -5.02
C SER A 13 13.88 -0.64 -4.03
N GLY A 14 12.91 -1.16 -3.26
CA GLY A 14 13.15 -2.16 -2.20
C GLY A 14 13.91 -1.60 -0.99
N ARG A 15 14.09 -0.28 -0.93
CA ARG A 15 14.80 0.45 0.13
C ARG A 15 13.85 1.04 1.16
N ALA A 16 12.65 0.45 1.31
CA ALA A 16 11.63 0.89 2.27
C ALA A 16 12.15 0.94 3.72
N ARG A 17 13.10 0.06 4.08
CA ARG A 17 13.75 0.05 5.40
C ARG A 17 14.52 1.34 5.71
N GLU A 18 14.99 2.05 4.70
CA GLU A 18 15.68 3.34 4.89
C GLU A 18 14.70 4.47 5.24
N LEU A 19 13.43 4.33 4.86
CA LEU A 19 12.35 5.24 5.25
C LEU A 19 11.93 5.03 6.72
N MET A 20 12.17 3.84 7.26
CA MET A 20 11.82 3.51 8.64
C MET A 20 12.76 4.19 9.63
N ASP A 21 12.17 4.59 10.75
CA ASP A 21 12.91 4.97 11.95
C ASP A 21 13.85 3.83 12.37
N ALA A 22 15.04 4.18 12.88
CA ALA A 22 16.06 3.22 13.26
C ALA A 22 15.55 2.20 14.30
N SER A 23 14.66 2.63 15.21
CA SER A 23 14.04 1.75 16.21
C SER A 23 13.17 0.64 15.63
N LEU A 24 12.64 0.83 14.42
CA LEU A 24 11.73 -0.10 13.75
C LEU A 24 12.43 -1.06 12.80
N ARG A 25 13.74 -0.86 12.54
CA ARG A 25 14.48 -1.64 11.53
C ARG A 25 14.77 -3.07 11.96
N ASP A 26 14.88 -3.31 13.26
CA ASP A 26 15.22 -4.61 13.85
C ASP A 26 14.02 -5.27 14.56
N GLU A 27 12.83 -4.70 14.39
CA GLU A 27 11.61 -5.28 14.94
C GLU A 27 11.25 -6.59 14.23
N PRO A 28 10.82 -7.63 14.98
CA PRO A 28 10.43 -8.92 14.41
C PRO A 28 9.22 -8.82 13.47
N ARG A 29 8.45 -7.73 13.57
CA ARG A 29 7.25 -7.46 12.76
C ARG A 29 7.52 -6.57 11.55
N ILE A 30 8.77 -6.54 11.05
CA ILE A 30 9.16 -5.72 9.90
C ILE A 30 8.23 -5.87 8.68
N SER A 31 7.68 -7.08 8.46
CA SER A 31 6.73 -7.36 7.38
C SER A 31 5.41 -6.59 7.54
N GLU A 32 4.87 -6.49 8.76
CA GLU A 32 3.68 -5.68 9.05
C GLU A 32 3.98 -4.19 8.84
N ILE A 33 5.18 -3.73 9.20
CA ILE A 33 5.60 -2.34 9.03
C ILE A 33 5.73 -1.98 7.54
N LEU A 34 6.32 -2.87 6.73
CA LEU A 34 6.40 -2.73 5.28
C LEU A 34 5.00 -2.69 4.63
N ARG A 35 4.11 -3.56 5.11
CA ARG A 35 2.71 -3.60 4.68
C ARG A 35 1.98 -2.29 5.00
N CYS A 36 2.13 -1.78 6.22
CA CYS A 36 1.58 -0.50 6.65
C CYS A 36 2.12 0.66 5.81
N MET A 37 3.41 0.65 5.44
CA MET A 37 3.96 1.64 4.53
C MET A 37 3.34 1.59 3.13
N GLN A 38 3.13 0.39 2.58
CA GLN A 38 2.45 0.24 1.29
C GLN A 38 1.01 0.78 1.34
N ILE A 39 0.26 0.47 2.41
CA ILE A 39 -1.08 1.01 2.64
C ILE A 39 -1.06 2.53 2.76
N ALA A 40 -0.10 3.09 3.52
CA ALA A 40 0.05 4.53 3.65
C ALA A 40 0.30 5.20 2.30
N LEU A 41 1.13 4.62 1.43
CA LEU A 41 1.37 5.11 0.07
C LEU A 41 0.11 5.07 -0.81
N LEU A 42 -0.76 4.07 -0.65
CA LEU A 42 -2.06 4.00 -1.33
C LEU A 42 -3.01 5.11 -0.83
N CYS A 43 -3.04 5.38 0.48
CA CYS A 43 -3.91 6.40 1.07
C CYS A 43 -3.57 7.83 0.63
N VAL A 44 -2.30 8.10 0.30
CA VAL A 44 -1.83 9.44 -0.11
C VAL A 44 -1.63 9.57 -1.63
N GLN A 45 -2.22 8.67 -2.41
CA GLN A 45 -2.21 8.73 -3.87
C GLN A 45 -2.68 10.09 -4.38
N PHE A 46 -2.04 10.53 -5.47
CA PHE A 46 -2.30 11.83 -6.07
C PHE A 46 -3.76 11.94 -6.55
N ASP A 47 -4.22 10.95 -7.31
CA ASP A 47 -5.63 10.84 -7.70
C ASP A 47 -6.47 10.33 -6.52
N ARG A 48 -7.67 10.90 -6.34
CA ARG A 48 -8.64 10.44 -5.34
C ARG A 48 -9.22 9.08 -5.70
N ALA A 49 -9.35 8.75 -6.98
CA ALA A 49 -9.92 7.50 -7.44
C ALA A 49 -9.04 6.28 -7.11
N ASP A 50 -7.73 6.49 -6.94
CA ASP A 50 -6.78 5.45 -6.58
C ASP A 50 -6.62 5.26 -5.06
N ARG A 51 -7.29 6.08 -4.24
CA ARG A 51 -7.23 5.96 -2.79
C ARG A 51 -8.19 4.86 -2.33
N PRO A 52 -7.72 3.90 -1.51
CA PRO A 52 -8.59 2.88 -0.95
C PRO A 52 -9.67 3.51 -0.06
N SER A 53 -10.83 2.87 0.02
CA SER A 53 -11.85 3.26 0.99
C SER A 53 -11.37 2.92 2.42
N MET A 54 -11.99 3.53 3.43
CA MET A 54 -11.66 3.19 4.83
C MET A 54 -11.95 1.73 5.17
N SER A 55 -12.94 1.11 4.51
CA SER A 55 -13.24 -0.31 4.64
C SER A 55 -12.10 -1.17 4.07
N ASP A 56 -11.59 -0.81 2.89
CA ASP A 56 -10.45 -1.48 2.26
C ASP A 56 -9.21 -1.41 3.15
N VAL A 57 -8.89 -0.22 3.67
CA VAL A 57 -7.75 -0.03 4.58
C VAL A 57 -7.88 -0.93 5.81
N LEU A 58 -9.07 -1.03 6.40
CA LEU A 58 -9.31 -1.90 7.54
C LEU A 58 -9.10 -3.37 7.20
N MET A 59 -9.57 -3.83 6.04
CA MET A 59 -9.34 -5.21 5.58
C MET A 59 -7.85 -5.47 5.28
N MET A 60 -7.19 -4.53 4.58
CA MET A 60 -5.76 -4.60 4.25
C MET A 60 -4.87 -4.73 5.50
N LEU A 61 -5.25 -4.07 6.59
CA LEU A 61 -4.56 -4.15 7.89
C LEU A 61 -4.87 -5.45 8.64
N LYS A 62 -6.11 -5.94 8.58
CA LYS A 62 -6.53 -7.16 9.30
C LYS A 62 -6.10 -8.45 8.64
N CYS A 63 -5.97 -8.48 7.32
CA CYS A 63 -5.65 -9.69 6.56
C CYS A 63 -4.17 -9.72 6.19
N GLU A 64 -3.36 -10.36 7.03
CA GLU A 64 -1.90 -10.40 6.87
C GLU A 64 -1.45 -11.08 5.56
N GLY A 65 -2.22 -12.04 5.04
CA GLY A 65 -1.91 -12.78 3.80
C GLY A 65 -2.39 -12.15 2.50
N MET A 66 -3.15 -11.05 2.57
CA MET A 66 -3.76 -10.44 1.38
C MET A 66 -2.72 -9.70 0.54
N ALA A 67 -2.71 -9.93 -0.77
CA ALA A 67 -1.88 -9.17 -1.70
C ALA A 67 -2.38 -7.72 -1.82
N LEU A 68 -1.50 -6.76 -1.55
CA LEU A 68 -1.81 -5.34 -1.65
C LEU A 68 -1.53 -4.81 -3.06
N PRO A 69 -2.36 -3.90 -3.59
CA PRO A 69 -2.08 -3.26 -4.87
C PRO A 69 -0.81 -2.40 -4.79
N VAL A 70 -0.12 -2.27 -5.91
CA VAL A 70 1.11 -1.48 -6.01
C VAL A 70 0.73 0.01 -6.08
N PRO A 71 1.25 0.86 -5.18
CA PRO A 71 1.08 2.31 -5.27
C PRO A 71 1.61 2.85 -6.59
N ARG A 72 0.86 3.75 -7.23
CA ARG A 72 1.24 4.37 -8.50
C ARG A 72 2.42 5.32 -8.32
N ALA A 73 3.18 5.53 -9.40
CA ALA A 73 4.27 6.49 -9.35
C ALA A 73 3.71 7.93 -9.30
N PRO A 74 4.38 8.86 -8.60
CA PRO A 74 3.94 10.25 -8.46
C PRO A 74 3.87 11.04 -9.78
N SER A 75 4.49 10.55 -10.84
CA SER A 75 4.47 11.14 -12.18
C SER A 75 3.61 10.36 -13.18
N ASP A 76 2.93 9.29 -12.73
CA ASP A 76 2.15 8.44 -13.61
C ASP A 76 0.72 8.97 -13.75
N THR A 77 0.47 9.69 -14.84
CA THR A 77 -0.85 10.15 -15.23
C THR A 77 -1.58 9.14 -16.13
N SER A 78 -0.98 7.97 -16.38
CA SER A 78 -1.55 6.97 -17.26
C SER A 78 -2.64 6.17 -16.54
N ARG A 79 -3.89 6.42 -16.92
CA ARG A 79 -5.05 5.62 -16.48
C ARG A 79 -4.96 4.25 -17.14
N GLN A 80 -4.27 3.30 -16.51
CA GLN A 80 -4.61 1.89 -16.71
C GLN A 80 -6.04 1.72 -16.21
N GLY A 81 -6.94 1.46 -17.16
CA GLY A 81 -8.32 1.07 -16.85
C GLY A 81 -8.24 -0.10 -15.90
N ALA A 82 -8.79 0.10 -14.70
CA ALA A 82 -9.09 -1.01 -13.83
C ALA A 82 -9.96 -1.97 -14.66
N ASP A 83 -9.47 -3.20 -14.83
CA ASP A 83 -10.37 -4.32 -15.05
C ASP A 83 -11.45 -4.19 -13.96
N ASP A 84 -12.72 -4.21 -14.37
CA ASP A 84 -13.94 -4.00 -13.56
C ASP A 84 -14.15 -5.10 -12.49
N SER A 85 -13.06 -5.66 -11.98
CA SER A 85 -13.04 -6.49 -10.80
C SER A 85 -13.06 -5.57 -9.59
N SER A 86 -14.24 -5.43 -8.98
CA SER A 86 -14.44 -4.70 -7.73
C SER A 86 -13.28 -4.97 -6.75
N PRO A 87 -12.59 -3.92 -6.26
CA PRO A 87 -11.48 -4.09 -5.33
C PRO A 87 -11.96 -4.86 -4.10
N ASP A 88 -13.19 -4.66 -3.63
CA ASP A 88 -13.81 -5.41 -2.55
C ASP A 88 -13.82 -6.94 -2.80
N ALA A 89 -14.05 -7.40 -4.02
CA ALA A 89 -14.11 -8.84 -4.33
C ALA A 89 -12.73 -9.52 -4.27
N ILE A 90 -11.67 -8.83 -4.71
CA ILE A 90 -10.29 -9.32 -4.61
C ILE A 90 -9.79 -9.25 -3.15
N ILE A 91 -10.18 -8.20 -2.42
CA ILE A 91 -9.83 -7.98 -1.01
C ILE A 91 -10.49 -9.04 -0.12
N VAL A 92 -11.77 -9.35 -0.33
CA VAL A 92 -12.53 -10.32 0.46
C VAL A 92 -12.12 -11.77 0.17
N ALA A 93 -11.76 -12.11 -1.08
CA ALA A 93 -11.41 -13.48 -1.47
C ALA A 93 -10.05 -13.98 -0.92
N GLN A 94 -9.18 -13.07 -0.46
CA GLN A 94 -7.81 -13.38 0.04
C GLN A 94 -7.71 -13.38 1.57
N CYS A 95 -8.72 -12.82 2.25
CA CYS A 95 -8.88 -12.96 3.69
C CYS A 95 -9.51 -14.33 3.94
N GLN A 96 -8.78 -15.26 4.55
CA GLN A 96 -9.32 -16.55 4.98
C GLN A 96 -10.36 -16.32 6.10
N PHE A 97 -11.56 -15.88 5.74
CA PHE A 97 -12.72 -15.94 6.62
C PHE A 97 -13.09 -17.43 6.80
N PRO A 98 -13.43 -17.88 8.02
CA PRO A 98 -13.96 -19.22 8.23
C PRO A 98 -15.30 -19.43 7.52
#